data_AF-A0A959FEL0-F1
#
_entry.id   AF-A0A959FEL0-F1
#
_cell.length_a   1.000
_cell.length_b   1.000
_cell.length_c   1.000
_cell.angle_alpha   90.00
_cell.angle_beta   90.00
_cell.angle_gamma   90.00
#
_symmetry.space_group_name_H-M   'P 1'
#
loop_
_entity.id
_entity.type
_entity.pdbx_description
1 polymer ?
#
loop_
_entity_poly.entity_id
_entity_poly.type
_entity_poly.pdbx_seq_one_letter_code
_entity_poly.pdbx_strand_id
1 'polypeptide(L)'
;MLLNIHHRTTKKTHFSWLLLGLFLFMSRMMAGQEQISGVINNYSKVIGVGDCPGSILVQDPSVFFVGQRVLLIGMQGGNMLSDNTSDFGTVLSQDLTAGLYDWSEIESINGQEITLAHAISAGYDFNAAVQLVGIPTYEEAIVVEKLIPQAWNGQTGGVVALEVSGTLSLEADIDATGRGFRGGTAVLVNSNCTFLTNISDYSFESGNWRGAAKGEGIIPFVVDKENGRGPQANGGGGGNDHNSGGGGGGNTSSGGKGGENREPSTFGCDGKFPGLGGRDLDAFTLRWFMGGGGGAGHSNNTEEKSDGGNGGGIILIKCDELVFAGGTIQADGINGSEGGGDGGGGGGGGGTIILEVGSISGEAMVYARGGKGGDANNFKADRCLGPGGGGGGGQVYSTVAITPQLNGGG
;
A
#
# COMPACT_ATOMS: atom_id res chain seq x y z
N MET A 1 29.53 78.80 -52.16
CA MET A 1 30.99 79.02 -52.18
C MET A 1 31.56 78.28 -50.97
N LEU A 2 32.61 77.49 -51.21
CA LEU A 2 33.23 76.47 -50.35
C LEU A 2 33.50 76.89 -48.88
N LEU A 3 33.44 75.96 -47.90
CA LEU A 3 34.60 75.14 -47.46
C LEU A 3 34.26 74.17 -46.30
N ASN A 4 34.81 72.96 -46.41
CA ASN A 4 34.97 71.89 -45.40
C ASN A 4 35.78 72.34 -44.17
N ILE A 5 35.49 71.79 -42.97
CA ILE A 5 36.49 71.33 -41.99
C ILE A 5 36.02 70.07 -41.22
N HIS A 6 36.99 69.17 -41.03
CA HIS A 6 37.07 67.80 -40.53
C HIS A 6 36.82 67.53 -39.01
N HIS A 7 36.80 66.22 -38.68
CA HIS A 7 37.01 65.49 -37.40
C HIS A 7 35.74 64.90 -36.75
N ARG A 8 35.69 63.68 -36.21
CA ARG A 8 36.72 62.67 -35.86
C ARG A 8 36.04 61.30 -35.73
N THR A 9 36.78 60.25 -36.02
CA THR A 9 36.46 58.82 -35.85
C THR A 9 36.17 58.42 -34.40
N THR A 10 35.18 57.54 -34.18
CA THR A 10 35.23 56.52 -33.12
C THR A 10 34.38 55.30 -33.52
N LYS A 11 35.06 54.25 -34.01
CA LYS A 11 34.58 52.87 -33.91
C LYS A 11 34.57 52.51 -32.42
N LYS A 12 33.45 52.04 -31.86
CA LYS A 12 33.35 51.11 -30.72
C LYS A 12 31.90 50.97 -30.24
N THR A 13 31.06 50.24 -30.97
CA THR A 13 29.72 49.85 -30.48
C THR A 13 29.28 48.49 -31.02
N HIS A 14 30.11 47.44 -30.89
CA HIS A 14 29.62 46.06 -31.11
C HIS A 14 30.16 45.01 -30.12
N PHE A 15 30.86 45.42 -29.06
CA PHE A 15 31.50 44.46 -28.13
C PHE A 15 30.83 44.35 -26.74
N SER A 16 29.65 44.92 -26.53
CA SER A 16 28.97 44.87 -25.22
C SER A 16 27.71 44.00 -25.17
N TRP A 17 27.18 43.57 -26.32
CA TRP A 17 25.99 42.72 -26.39
C TRP A 17 26.31 41.23 -26.53
N LEU A 18 27.57 40.87 -26.82
CA LEU A 18 27.98 39.46 -26.89
C LEU A 18 28.28 38.87 -25.50
N LEU A 19 28.67 39.69 -24.53
CA LEU A 19 28.99 39.24 -23.16
C LEU A 19 27.75 39.12 -22.26
N LEU A 20 26.69 39.90 -22.51
CA LEU A 20 25.41 39.74 -21.80
C LEU A 20 24.61 38.55 -22.36
N GLY A 21 24.77 38.22 -23.65
CA GLY A 21 24.19 37.02 -24.27
C GLY A 21 24.91 35.72 -23.86
N LEU A 22 26.20 35.78 -23.53
CA LEU A 22 26.94 34.60 -23.04
C LEU A 22 26.64 34.27 -21.56
N PHE A 23 26.32 35.28 -20.73
CA PHE A 23 26.01 35.07 -19.31
C PHE A 23 24.56 34.57 -19.08
N LEU A 24 23.65 34.85 -20.03
CA LEU A 24 22.28 34.31 -20.04
C LEU A 24 22.15 32.95 -20.74
N PHE A 25 23.21 32.45 -21.38
CA PHE A 25 23.26 31.13 -22.01
C PHE A 25 24.15 30.11 -21.27
N MET A 26 24.82 30.51 -20.17
CA MET A 26 25.60 29.62 -19.30
C MET A 26 24.91 29.28 -17.97
N SER A 27 23.66 29.70 -17.75
CA SER A 27 22.91 29.31 -16.53
C SER A 27 22.20 27.96 -16.63
N ARG A 28 22.45 27.18 -17.69
CA ARG A 28 22.05 25.77 -17.75
C ARG A 28 23.29 24.91 -17.55
N MET A 29 23.18 23.98 -16.60
CA MET A 29 24.25 23.10 -16.06
C MET A 29 24.90 23.60 -14.76
N MET A 30 24.10 23.98 -13.78
CA MET A 30 24.27 23.36 -12.48
C MET A 30 23.21 22.26 -12.41
N ALA A 31 23.60 21.00 -12.61
CA ALA A 31 22.75 19.87 -12.24
C ALA A 31 22.69 19.86 -10.71
N GLY A 32 21.80 20.68 -10.16
CA GLY A 32 21.44 20.60 -8.76
C GLY A 32 20.61 19.35 -8.57
N GLN A 33 20.94 18.55 -7.56
CA GLN A 33 20.12 17.42 -7.17
C GLN A 33 18.76 17.93 -6.70
N GLU A 34 17.67 17.46 -7.32
CA GLU A 34 16.31 17.91 -7.01
C GLU A 34 15.91 17.41 -5.61
N GLN A 35 15.49 18.31 -4.73
CA GLN A 35 15.06 17.95 -3.39
C GLN A 35 13.59 17.51 -3.41
N ILE A 36 13.33 16.28 -3.00
CA ILE A 36 11.99 15.68 -3.00
C ILE A 36 11.56 15.30 -1.58
N SER A 37 10.25 15.42 -1.32
CA SER A 37 9.63 15.17 -0.01
C SER A 37 8.12 15.00 -0.15
N GLY A 38 7.46 14.49 0.89
CA GLY A 38 6.00 14.40 0.96
C GLY A 38 5.40 13.43 -0.05
N VAL A 39 4.25 13.80 -0.63
CA VAL A 39 3.57 13.02 -1.67
C VAL A 39 3.98 13.55 -3.04
N ILE A 40 4.66 12.72 -3.84
CA ILE A 40 5.17 13.10 -5.17
C ILE A 40 4.32 12.54 -6.33
N ASN A 41 3.49 11.54 -6.06
CA ASN A 41 2.66 10.87 -7.06
C ASN A 41 1.28 11.51 -7.13
N ASN A 42 0.72 11.51 -8.34
CA ASN A 42 -0.67 11.82 -8.60
C ASN A 42 -1.45 10.52 -8.84
N TYR A 43 -2.71 10.49 -8.45
CA TYR A 43 -3.54 9.29 -8.56
C TYR A 43 -4.90 9.62 -9.17
N SER A 44 -5.40 8.75 -10.03
CA SER A 44 -6.82 8.75 -10.40
C SER A 44 -7.34 7.32 -10.51
N LYS A 45 -8.57 7.12 -10.07
CA LYS A 45 -9.30 5.89 -10.32
C LYS A 45 -9.52 5.74 -11.83
N VAL A 46 -9.31 4.53 -12.34
CA VAL A 46 -9.72 4.14 -13.70
C VAL A 46 -11.16 3.65 -13.62
N ILE A 47 -12.00 4.18 -14.50
CA ILE A 47 -13.45 3.95 -14.50
C ILE A 47 -13.95 3.20 -15.74
N GLY A 48 -13.06 2.89 -16.67
CA GLY A 48 -13.40 2.12 -17.87
C GLY A 48 -12.29 2.12 -18.91
N VAL A 49 -12.57 1.42 -20.01
CA VAL A 49 -11.79 1.49 -21.26
C VAL A 49 -12.29 2.68 -22.06
N GLY A 50 -11.38 3.39 -22.73
CA GLY A 50 -11.77 4.43 -23.67
C GLY A 50 -12.25 3.88 -25.01
N ASP A 51 -12.53 4.76 -25.96
CA ASP A 51 -13.08 4.42 -27.26
C ASP A 51 -11.98 3.98 -28.26
N CYS A 52 -10.72 4.25 -27.93
CA CYS A 52 -9.55 3.97 -28.76
C CYS A 52 -8.74 2.79 -28.19
N PRO A 53 -8.07 1.98 -29.03
CA PRO A 53 -7.14 0.97 -28.52
C PRO A 53 -6.05 1.61 -27.65
N GLY A 54 -5.86 1.10 -26.44
CA GLY A 54 -4.87 1.64 -25.50
C GLY A 54 -5.31 2.89 -24.74
N SER A 55 -6.58 3.29 -24.82
CA SER A 55 -7.13 4.36 -23.98
C SER A 55 -7.93 3.83 -22.79
N ILE A 56 -7.90 4.63 -21.72
CA ILE A 56 -8.65 4.40 -20.47
C ILE A 56 -9.44 5.65 -20.11
N LEU A 57 -10.54 5.45 -19.40
CA LEU A 57 -11.29 6.53 -18.76
C LEU A 57 -10.84 6.65 -17.31
N VAL A 58 -10.50 7.87 -16.89
CA VAL A 58 -10.11 8.16 -15.50
C VAL A 58 -11.04 9.18 -14.86
N GLN A 59 -11.22 9.08 -13.55
CA GLN A 59 -12.10 9.96 -12.78
C GLN A 59 -11.60 11.42 -12.73
N ASP A 60 -10.30 11.63 -12.55
CA ASP A 60 -9.68 12.96 -12.54
C ASP A 60 -8.44 12.99 -13.45
N PRO A 61 -8.59 13.42 -14.71
CA PRO A 61 -7.47 13.55 -15.65
C PRO A 61 -6.61 14.80 -15.39
N SER A 62 -7.10 15.76 -14.58
CA SER A 62 -6.47 17.09 -14.44
C SER A 62 -5.14 17.07 -13.68
N VAL A 63 -4.88 15.99 -12.96
CA VAL A 63 -3.64 15.74 -12.22
C VAL A 63 -2.52 15.19 -13.12
N PHE A 64 -2.81 14.94 -14.40
CA PHE A 64 -1.84 14.40 -15.36
C PHE A 64 -1.53 15.37 -16.50
N PHE A 65 -0.42 15.12 -17.20
CA PHE A 65 -0.02 15.86 -18.39
C PHE A 65 0.49 14.93 -19.49
N VAL A 66 0.45 15.40 -20.75
CA VAL A 66 0.96 14.65 -21.91
C VAL A 66 2.48 14.49 -21.82
N GLY A 67 2.97 13.29 -22.12
CA GLY A 67 4.37 12.88 -21.96
C GLY A 67 4.72 12.39 -20.56
N GLN A 68 3.76 12.38 -19.62
CA GLN A 68 4.00 11.90 -18.26
C GLN A 68 4.13 10.36 -18.22
N ARG A 69 5.11 9.88 -17.48
CA ARG A 69 5.27 8.45 -17.14
C ARG A 69 4.19 8.03 -16.16
N VAL A 70 3.57 6.88 -16.40
CA VAL A 70 2.45 6.39 -15.60
C VAL A 70 2.55 4.89 -15.35
N LEU A 71 2.02 4.48 -14.20
CA LEU A 71 1.77 3.10 -13.81
C LEU A 71 0.26 2.89 -13.76
N LEU A 72 -0.25 2.02 -14.63
CA LEU A 72 -1.58 1.44 -14.46
C LEU A 72 -1.44 0.24 -13.53
N ILE A 73 -2.25 0.16 -12.46
CA ILE A 73 -2.15 -0.94 -11.50
C ILE A 73 -3.52 -1.33 -10.94
N GLY A 74 -3.79 -2.64 -10.93
CA GLY A 74 -4.96 -3.24 -10.30
C GLY A 74 -4.74 -3.42 -8.81
N MET A 75 -5.45 -2.68 -7.97
CA MET A 75 -5.32 -2.78 -6.51
C MET A 75 -6.21 -3.88 -5.97
N GLN A 76 -7.46 -3.96 -6.44
CA GLN A 76 -8.38 -5.06 -6.11
C GLN A 76 -9.07 -5.57 -7.37
N GLY A 77 -9.55 -6.82 -7.32
CA GLY A 77 -10.40 -7.42 -8.34
C GLY A 77 -10.05 -8.89 -8.60
N GLY A 78 -11.09 -9.70 -8.80
CA GLY A 78 -11.02 -11.16 -8.90
C GLY A 78 -12.03 -11.82 -7.97
N ASN A 79 -11.88 -13.12 -7.73
CA ASN A 79 -12.80 -13.91 -6.91
C ASN A 79 -12.07 -14.69 -5.82
N MET A 80 -12.83 -15.08 -4.79
CA MET A 80 -12.36 -15.99 -3.74
C MET A 80 -13.45 -17.01 -3.39
N LEU A 81 -13.05 -18.14 -2.79
CA LEU A 81 -14.00 -19.05 -2.16
C LEU A 81 -14.68 -18.32 -0.99
N SER A 82 -16.01 -18.28 -1.01
CA SER A 82 -16.81 -17.54 -0.02
C SER A 82 -17.85 -18.39 0.71
N ASP A 83 -17.86 -19.69 0.46
CA ASP A 83 -18.69 -20.62 1.23
C ASP A 83 -18.19 -20.68 2.67
N ASN A 84 -19.12 -20.89 3.61
CA ASN A 84 -18.86 -20.87 5.04
C ASN A 84 -18.10 -22.13 5.51
N THR A 85 -16.88 -22.31 5.02
CA THR A 85 -16.00 -23.47 5.22
C THR A 85 -14.56 -23.03 5.53
N SER A 86 -13.67 -23.98 5.86
CA SER A 86 -12.25 -23.73 6.12
C SER A 86 -11.51 -23.06 4.96
N ASP A 87 -12.06 -23.15 3.76
CA ASP A 87 -11.45 -22.64 2.54
C ASP A 87 -11.87 -21.20 2.23
N PHE A 88 -12.73 -20.60 3.06
CA PHE A 88 -13.12 -19.19 2.95
C PHE A 88 -11.90 -18.28 2.79
N GLY A 89 -11.97 -17.36 1.83
CA GLY A 89 -10.90 -16.41 1.54
C GLY A 89 -9.80 -16.97 0.63
N THR A 90 -9.89 -18.21 0.16
CA THR A 90 -8.92 -18.74 -0.83
C THR A 90 -9.09 -18.00 -2.17
N VAL A 91 -8.04 -17.34 -2.64
CA VAL A 91 -8.05 -16.57 -3.88
C VAL A 91 -8.14 -17.49 -5.09
N LEU A 92 -9.01 -17.17 -6.03
CA LEU A 92 -9.11 -17.85 -7.32
C LEU A 92 -8.31 -17.05 -8.35
N SER A 93 -7.45 -17.74 -9.11
CA SER A 93 -6.58 -17.10 -10.10
C SER A 93 -7.31 -16.61 -11.36
N GLN A 94 -8.55 -17.08 -11.56
CA GLN A 94 -9.38 -16.74 -12.71
C GLN A 94 -9.83 -15.29 -12.59
N ASP A 95 -9.64 -14.52 -13.68
CA ASP A 95 -10.03 -13.11 -13.79
C ASP A 95 -9.44 -12.21 -12.68
N LEU A 96 -8.30 -12.60 -12.11
CA LEU A 96 -7.62 -11.82 -11.09
C LEU A 96 -7.03 -10.55 -11.72
N THR A 97 -7.62 -9.40 -11.39
CA THR A 97 -7.11 -8.08 -11.77
C THR A 97 -6.09 -7.58 -10.76
N ALA A 98 -6.25 -7.92 -9.48
CA ALA A 98 -5.37 -7.45 -8.42
C ALA A 98 -3.91 -7.82 -8.70
N GLY A 99 -3.04 -6.84 -8.52
CA GLY A 99 -1.61 -6.89 -8.76
C GLY A 99 -1.16 -6.97 -10.21
N LEU A 100 -2.06 -6.88 -11.20
CA LEU A 100 -1.65 -6.53 -12.58
C LEU A 100 -1.09 -5.11 -12.61
N TYR A 101 -0.07 -4.90 -13.43
CA TYR A 101 0.53 -3.59 -13.63
C TYR A 101 1.01 -3.41 -15.08
N ASP A 102 0.95 -2.18 -15.60
CA ASP A 102 1.52 -1.78 -16.89
C ASP A 102 2.24 -0.44 -16.80
N TRP A 103 3.38 -0.36 -17.50
CA TRP A 103 4.22 0.82 -17.63
C TRP A 103 3.92 1.55 -18.93
N SER A 104 3.62 2.84 -18.86
CA SER A 104 3.33 3.61 -20.06
C SER A 104 3.66 5.09 -19.94
N GLU A 105 3.39 5.81 -21.02
CA GLU A 105 3.47 7.25 -21.12
C GLU A 105 2.14 7.78 -21.67
N ILE A 106 1.69 8.93 -21.19
CA ILE A 106 0.47 9.56 -21.69
C ILE A 106 0.73 10.20 -23.05
N GLU A 107 0.09 9.70 -24.10
CA GLU A 107 0.18 10.27 -25.45
C GLU A 107 -0.79 11.44 -25.65
N SER A 108 -2.00 11.32 -25.11
CA SER A 108 -3.00 12.40 -25.18
C SER A 108 -4.02 12.33 -24.04
N ILE A 109 -4.61 13.49 -23.73
CA ILE A 109 -5.69 13.65 -22.75
C ILE A 109 -6.84 14.39 -23.44
N ASN A 110 -8.01 13.77 -23.49
CA ASN A 110 -9.23 14.35 -24.06
C ASN A 110 -10.42 14.16 -23.13
N GLY A 111 -10.74 15.18 -22.34
CA GLY A 111 -11.70 15.01 -21.25
C GLY A 111 -11.20 13.97 -20.24
N GLN A 112 -12.04 12.99 -19.91
CA GLN A 112 -11.69 11.87 -19.01
C GLN A 112 -10.90 10.74 -19.70
N GLU A 113 -10.76 10.78 -21.02
CA GLU A 113 -10.04 9.75 -21.77
C GLU A 113 -8.55 10.09 -21.82
N ILE A 114 -7.72 9.12 -21.41
CA ILE A 114 -6.27 9.14 -21.50
C ILE A 114 -5.83 8.04 -22.47
N THR A 115 -5.12 8.41 -23.53
CA THR A 115 -4.50 7.48 -24.46
C THR A 115 -3.06 7.21 -24.02
N LEU A 116 -2.72 5.93 -23.88
CA LEU A 116 -1.40 5.48 -23.47
C LEU A 116 -0.56 5.09 -24.69
N ALA A 117 0.74 5.41 -24.65
CA ALA A 117 1.68 5.12 -25.73
C ALA A 117 1.92 3.61 -25.95
N HIS A 118 1.69 2.80 -24.91
CA HIS A 118 1.79 1.35 -24.96
C HIS A 118 0.44 0.67 -24.73
N ALA A 119 0.25 -0.49 -25.36
CA ALA A 119 -0.93 -1.31 -25.18
C ALA A 119 -1.06 -1.79 -23.72
N ILE A 120 -2.29 -1.84 -23.24
CA ILE A 120 -2.65 -2.34 -21.91
C ILE A 120 -2.68 -3.86 -21.97
N SER A 121 -2.06 -4.52 -21.00
CA SER A 121 -2.06 -5.97 -20.87
C SER A 121 -3.49 -6.50 -20.69
N ALA A 122 -3.75 -7.70 -21.20
CA ALA A 122 -5.05 -8.34 -20.98
C ALA A 122 -5.24 -8.72 -19.49
N GLY A 123 -6.49 -8.75 -19.03
CA GLY A 123 -6.85 -9.27 -17.70
C GLY A 123 -7.32 -8.22 -16.68
N TYR A 124 -7.30 -6.93 -17.02
CA TYR A 124 -7.94 -5.90 -16.18
C TYR A 124 -9.46 -5.96 -16.26
N ASP A 125 -10.11 -5.99 -15.10
CA ASP A 125 -11.50 -5.61 -14.90
C ASP A 125 -11.55 -4.18 -14.37
N PHE A 126 -11.92 -3.23 -15.23
CA PHE A 126 -12.02 -1.81 -14.87
C PHE A 126 -13.26 -1.47 -14.02
N ASN A 127 -14.16 -2.44 -13.75
CA ASN A 127 -15.18 -2.28 -12.72
C ASN A 127 -14.61 -2.50 -11.31
N ALA A 128 -13.44 -3.16 -11.20
CA ALA A 128 -12.72 -3.35 -9.96
C ALA A 128 -11.91 -2.09 -9.57
N ALA A 129 -11.05 -2.21 -8.55
CA ALA A 129 -10.27 -1.08 -8.06
C ALA A 129 -8.95 -0.98 -8.83
N VAL A 130 -8.98 -0.32 -9.98
CA VAL A 130 -7.80 -0.02 -10.81
C VAL A 130 -7.49 1.48 -10.71
N GLN A 131 -6.21 1.84 -10.58
CA GLN A 131 -5.76 3.24 -10.56
C GLN A 131 -4.64 3.49 -11.56
N LEU A 132 -4.60 4.73 -12.05
CA LEU A 132 -3.48 5.29 -12.78
C LEU A 132 -2.64 6.14 -11.81
N VAL A 133 -1.35 5.85 -11.72
CA VAL A 133 -0.39 6.55 -10.87
C VAL A 133 0.59 7.32 -11.74
N GLY A 134 0.68 8.64 -11.54
CA GLY A 134 1.62 9.51 -12.23
C GLY A 134 3.00 9.41 -11.59
N ILE A 135 4.03 9.22 -12.42
CA ILE A 135 5.40 8.94 -11.98
C ILE A 135 6.27 10.13 -12.34
N PRO A 136 6.77 10.88 -11.35
CA PRO A 136 7.74 11.92 -11.61
C PRO A 136 9.08 11.33 -12.06
N THR A 137 9.74 12.04 -12.98
CA THR A 137 11.07 11.69 -13.48
C THR A 137 12.07 12.78 -13.10
N TYR A 138 13.27 12.37 -12.72
CA TYR A 138 14.35 13.28 -12.33
C TYR A 138 15.67 12.88 -13.03
N GLU A 139 16.59 13.83 -13.18
CA GLU A 139 17.97 13.50 -13.57
C GLU A 139 18.78 13.05 -12.36
N GLU A 140 18.77 13.86 -11.30
CA GLU A 140 19.40 13.60 -10.01
C GLU A 140 18.40 14.02 -8.91
N ALA A 141 18.21 13.21 -7.88
CA ALA A 141 17.24 13.51 -6.81
C ALA A 141 17.76 13.16 -5.41
N ILE A 142 17.31 13.90 -4.41
CA ILE A 142 17.63 13.69 -3.00
C ILE A 142 16.37 13.76 -2.15
N VAL A 143 16.14 12.72 -1.36
CA VAL A 143 15.06 12.65 -0.38
C VAL A 143 15.54 13.34 0.89
N VAL A 144 15.13 14.60 1.09
CA VAL A 144 15.57 15.44 2.23
C VAL A 144 14.62 15.36 3.42
N GLU A 145 13.36 15.02 3.15
CA GLU A 145 12.33 14.72 4.16
C GLU A 145 11.54 13.50 3.71
N LYS A 146 10.80 12.90 4.66
CA LYS A 146 10.09 11.65 4.43
C LYS A 146 9.19 11.73 3.19
N LEU A 147 9.36 10.76 2.30
CA LEU A 147 8.53 10.54 1.13
C LEU A 147 7.45 9.51 1.47
N ILE A 148 6.18 9.87 1.27
CA ILE A 148 5.04 9.01 1.61
C ILE A 148 4.04 8.95 0.46
N PRO A 149 3.39 7.80 0.21
CA PRO A 149 2.24 7.77 -0.69
C PRO A 149 0.99 8.35 -0.02
N GLN A 150 0.01 8.75 -0.82
CA GLN A 150 -1.36 8.85 -0.33
C GLN A 150 -1.74 7.48 0.27
N ALA A 151 -2.37 7.41 1.44
CA ALA A 151 -2.88 6.14 1.96
C ALA A 151 -3.99 5.57 1.05
N TRP A 152 -4.07 4.25 0.94
CA TRP A 152 -5.19 3.60 0.26
C TRP A 152 -6.53 4.03 0.87
N ASN A 153 -7.44 4.51 0.03
CA ASN A 153 -8.75 5.00 0.45
C ASN A 153 -9.92 4.09 0.00
N GLY A 154 -9.63 2.95 -0.65
CA GLY A 154 -10.61 2.08 -1.30
C GLY A 154 -10.78 2.32 -2.81
N GLN A 155 -10.10 3.32 -3.36
CA GLN A 155 -10.13 3.65 -4.80
C GLN A 155 -8.74 3.97 -5.35
N THR A 156 -7.96 4.77 -4.63
CA THR A 156 -6.60 5.20 -5.02
C THR A 156 -5.66 5.26 -3.81
N GLY A 157 -4.36 5.39 -4.09
CA GLY A 157 -3.30 5.51 -3.09
C GLY A 157 -2.57 4.19 -2.85
N GLY A 158 -1.75 4.17 -1.81
CA GLY A 158 -0.95 3.01 -1.39
C GLY A 158 0.25 2.71 -2.28
N VAL A 159 0.61 3.60 -3.21
CA VAL A 159 1.74 3.44 -4.13
C VAL A 159 2.60 4.69 -4.13
N VAL A 160 3.91 4.54 -3.93
CA VAL A 160 4.90 5.58 -4.25
C VAL A 160 5.81 5.05 -5.35
N ALA A 161 5.98 5.83 -6.41
CA ALA A 161 6.74 5.44 -7.59
C ALA A 161 7.56 6.62 -8.13
N LEU A 162 8.83 6.42 -8.48
CA LEU A 162 9.67 7.43 -9.12
C LEU A 162 10.71 6.81 -10.05
N GLU A 163 11.08 7.54 -11.11
CA GLU A 163 12.23 7.24 -11.95
C GLU A 163 13.27 8.36 -11.82
N VAL A 164 14.55 8.01 -11.61
CA VAL A 164 15.67 8.95 -11.62
C VAL A 164 16.69 8.43 -12.64
N SER A 165 17.08 9.19 -13.65
CA SER A 165 17.98 8.65 -14.68
C SER A 165 19.42 8.48 -14.19
N GLY A 166 19.85 9.27 -13.21
CA GLY A 166 21.14 9.17 -12.50
C GLY A 166 20.97 8.68 -11.06
N THR A 167 21.35 9.52 -10.10
CA THR A 167 21.46 9.17 -8.68
C THR A 167 20.23 9.59 -7.88
N LEU A 168 19.68 8.64 -7.11
CA LEU A 168 18.75 8.91 -6.02
C LEU A 168 19.49 8.78 -4.68
N SER A 169 19.60 9.88 -3.92
CA SER A 169 20.18 9.86 -2.56
C SER A 169 19.10 9.91 -1.48
N LEU A 170 19.18 9.02 -0.50
CA LEU A 170 18.25 8.93 0.62
C LEU A 170 18.87 9.52 1.89
N GLU A 171 18.65 10.81 2.15
CA GLU A 171 18.95 11.44 3.44
C GLU A 171 17.79 11.27 4.44
N ALA A 172 16.58 11.03 3.94
CA ALA A 172 15.38 10.70 4.69
C ALA A 172 14.66 9.48 4.09
N ASP A 173 13.65 8.98 4.82
CA ASP A 173 12.96 7.73 4.51
C ASP A 173 12.00 7.86 3.32
N ILE A 174 11.87 6.77 2.54
CA ILE A 174 10.70 6.51 1.71
C ILE A 174 9.83 5.49 2.47
N ASP A 175 8.65 5.91 2.91
CA ASP A 175 7.86 5.21 3.92
C ASP A 175 6.39 5.03 3.49
N ALA A 176 6.09 3.81 3.04
CA ALA A 176 4.76 3.31 2.73
C ALA A 176 4.16 2.45 3.87
N THR A 177 4.69 2.54 5.09
CA THR A 177 4.21 1.77 6.25
C THR A 177 2.74 2.08 6.55
N GLY A 178 1.90 1.05 6.62
CA GLY A 178 0.47 1.22 6.91
C GLY A 178 -0.35 1.93 5.84
N ARG A 179 0.21 2.14 4.64
CA ARG A 179 -0.44 2.84 3.53
C ARG A 179 -1.19 1.92 2.56
N GLY A 180 -1.14 0.61 2.81
CA GLY A 180 -1.82 -0.45 2.07
C GLY A 180 -3.27 -0.68 2.50
N PHE A 181 -3.76 -1.92 2.39
CA PHE A 181 -5.15 -2.25 2.71
C PHE A 181 -5.50 -1.96 4.17
N ARG A 182 -6.72 -1.48 4.41
CA ARG A 182 -7.16 -1.03 5.73
C ARG A 182 -7.45 -2.22 6.65
N GLY A 183 -7.10 -2.10 7.92
CA GLY A 183 -7.47 -3.06 8.94
C GLY A 183 -8.98 -3.04 9.25
N GLY A 184 -9.49 -4.14 9.80
CA GLY A 184 -10.86 -4.25 10.24
C GLY A 184 -11.14 -3.30 11.40
N THR A 185 -12.25 -2.58 11.33
CA THR A 185 -12.66 -1.66 12.42
C THR A 185 -13.43 -2.43 13.49
N ALA A 186 -12.96 -2.35 14.72
CA ALA A 186 -13.62 -2.92 15.87
C ALA A 186 -14.92 -2.15 16.17
N VAL A 187 -15.92 -2.92 16.58
CA VAL A 187 -17.21 -2.39 17.02
C VAL A 187 -17.52 -3.02 18.36
N LEU A 188 -17.89 -2.19 19.33
CA LEU A 188 -18.38 -2.66 20.60
C LEU A 188 -19.77 -3.30 20.41
N VAL A 189 -19.91 -4.57 20.75
CA VAL A 189 -21.16 -5.31 20.56
C VAL A 189 -21.78 -5.74 21.88
N ASN A 190 -23.10 -5.73 21.94
CA ASN A 190 -23.83 -6.37 23.03
C ASN A 190 -23.93 -7.87 22.77
N SER A 191 -22.90 -8.62 23.20
CA SER A 191 -22.86 -10.07 23.08
C SER A 191 -23.85 -10.73 24.05
N ASN A 192 -24.57 -11.75 23.57
CA ASN A 192 -25.46 -12.58 24.39
C ASN A 192 -24.90 -14.00 24.59
N CYS A 193 -23.57 -14.10 24.62
CA CYS A 193 -22.87 -15.38 24.67
C CYS A 193 -23.43 -16.38 25.70
N THR A 194 -23.39 -17.66 25.32
CA THR A 194 -23.74 -18.79 26.17
C THR A 194 -22.77 -19.95 25.94
N PHE A 195 -22.41 -20.66 27.02
CA PHE A 195 -21.56 -21.85 26.96
C PHE A 195 -22.15 -23.02 26.13
N LEU A 196 -23.44 -22.93 25.77
CA LEU A 196 -24.16 -23.93 24.99
C LEU A 196 -23.98 -23.78 23.47
N THR A 197 -23.50 -22.64 22.98
CA THR A 197 -23.39 -22.36 21.54
C THR A 197 -21.97 -22.01 21.14
N ASN A 198 -21.51 -22.63 20.06
CA ASN A 198 -20.23 -22.30 19.44
C ASN A 198 -20.47 -21.42 18.22
N ILE A 199 -19.78 -20.28 18.16
CA ILE A 199 -19.85 -19.34 17.05
C ILE A 199 -18.67 -19.60 16.10
N SER A 200 -18.82 -20.59 15.23
CA SER A 200 -17.71 -21.11 14.40
C SER A 200 -17.71 -20.68 12.94
N ASP A 201 -18.75 -19.96 12.49
CA ASP A 201 -18.89 -19.54 11.09
C ASP A 201 -17.74 -18.61 10.67
N TYR A 202 -17.32 -18.74 9.42
CA TYR A 202 -16.28 -18.00 8.73
C TYR A 202 -16.75 -16.61 8.30
N SER A 203 -18.06 -16.42 8.10
CA SER A 203 -18.62 -15.16 7.65
C SER A 203 -19.92 -14.82 8.36
N PHE A 204 -20.10 -13.54 8.66
CA PHE A 204 -21.36 -12.93 9.04
C PHE A 204 -21.53 -11.61 8.28
N GLU A 205 -22.78 -11.19 8.15
CA GLU A 205 -23.10 -9.84 7.69
C GLU A 205 -22.53 -8.77 8.62
N SER A 206 -22.20 -7.61 8.07
CA SER A 206 -21.80 -6.45 8.84
C SER A 206 -22.80 -6.13 9.97
N GLY A 207 -22.28 -5.84 11.17
CA GLY A 207 -23.07 -5.53 12.35
C GLY A 207 -23.57 -6.75 13.14
N ASN A 208 -23.34 -7.97 12.67
CA ASN A 208 -23.64 -9.17 13.46
C ASN A 208 -22.67 -9.31 14.64
N TRP A 209 -23.21 -9.28 15.86
CA TRP A 209 -22.42 -9.33 17.10
C TRP A 209 -21.53 -10.59 17.26
N ARG A 210 -21.80 -11.64 16.46
CA ARG A 210 -21.09 -12.93 16.49
C ARG A 210 -19.67 -12.87 15.94
N GLY A 211 -19.35 -11.87 15.12
CA GLY A 211 -18.03 -11.75 14.51
C GLY A 211 -17.61 -10.31 14.32
N ALA A 212 -16.33 -10.04 14.54
CA ALA A 212 -15.70 -8.75 14.29
C ALA A 212 -15.40 -8.55 12.81
N ALA A 213 -15.10 -7.31 12.42
CA ALA A 213 -14.79 -6.95 11.04
C ALA A 213 -13.49 -7.59 10.55
N LYS A 214 -13.50 -8.06 9.30
CA LYS A 214 -12.29 -8.52 8.59
C LYS A 214 -11.45 -7.33 8.13
N GLY A 215 -10.16 -7.54 7.92
CA GLY A 215 -9.29 -6.60 7.22
C GLY A 215 -9.55 -6.60 5.71
N GLU A 216 -9.29 -5.48 5.05
CA GLU A 216 -9.37 -5.37 3.59
C GLU A 216 -8.23 -6.16 2.93
N GLY A 217 -8.47 -6.66 1.72
CA GLY A 217 -7.50 -7.41 0.92
C GLY A 217 -7.69 -7.22 -0.57
N ILE A 218 -6.98 -8.00 -1.38
CA ILE A 218 -6.96 -7.89 -2.85
C ILE A 218 -8.29 -8.21 -3.53
N ILE A 219 -9.20 -8.89 -2.84
CA ILE A 219 -10.57 -9.12 -3.30
C ILE A 219 -11.48 -8.18 -2.52
N PRO A 220 -12.34 -7.37 -3.18
CA PRO A 220 -13.31 -6.52 -2.51
C PRO A 220 -14.18 -7.33 -1.54
N PHE A 221 -14.67 -6.69 -0.48
CA PHE A 221 -15.56 -7.35 0.47
C PHE A 221 -16.72 -8.04 -0.22
N VAL A 222 -16.96 -9.30 0.17
CA VAL A 222 -18.13 -10.03 -0.28
C VAL A 222 -19.32 -9.54 0.55
N VAL A 223 -20.35 -9.05 -0.14
CA VAL A 223 -21.58 -8.55 0.49
C VAL A 223 -22.16 -9.58 1.45
N ASP A 224 -22.57 -9.12 2.63
CA ASP A 224 -23.13 -9.91 3.74
C ASP A 224 -22.14 -10.90 4.37
N LYS A 225 -20.83 -10.73 4.12
CA LYS A 225 -19.75 -11.58 4.64
C LYS A 225 -18.56 -10.78 5.14
N GLU A 226 -18.79 -9.54 5.56
CA GLU A 226 -17.74 -8.60 5.97
C GLU A 226 -17.14 -8.93 7.36
N ASN A 227 -17.83 -9.72 8.17
CA ASN A 227 -17.45 -10.04 9.55
C ASN A 227 -17.12 -11.53 9.74
N GLY A 228 -16.45 -11.85 10.85
CA GLY A 228 -16.15 -13.21 11.31
C GLY A 228 -14.77 -13.73 10.91
N ARG A 229 -14.47 -14.95 11.35
CA ARG A 229 -13.10 -15.51 11.36
C ARG A 229 -12.45 -15.83 10.03
N GLY A 230 -13.21 -16.00 8.96
CA GLY A 230 -12.64 -16.28 7.64
C GLY A 230 -11.87 -15.06 7.12
N PRO A 231 -10.72 -15.23 6.47
CA PRO A 231 -9.97 -14.10 5.91
C PRO A 231 -10.66 -13.55 4.65
N GLN A 232 -10.46 -12.26 4.38
CA GLN A 232 -10.89 -11.60 3.13
C GLN A 232 -9.71 -11.60 2.15
N ALA A 233 -9.50 -12.73 1.46
CA ALA A 233 -8.27 -12.98 0.70
C ALA A 233 -7.02 -12.84 1.58
N ASN A 234 -6.12 -11.91 1.28
CA ASN A 234 -4.97 -11.60 2.11
C ASN A 234 -5.31 -10.66 3.29
N GLY A 235 -6.54 -10.17 3.42
CA GLY A 235 -7.03 -9.50 4.63
C GLY A 235 -7.34 -10.49 5.74
N GLY A 236 -6.91 -10.20 6.97
CA GLY A 236 -7.12 -11.06 8.14
C GLY A 236 -8.59 -11.17 8.54
N GLY A 237 -9.00 -12.34 9.04
CA GLY A 237 -10.35 -12.55 9.57
C GLY A 237 -10.57 -11.85 10.91
N GLY A 238 -11.80 -11.41 11.19
CA GLY A 238 -12.13 -10.85 12.50
C GLY A 238 -12.25 -11.95 13.57
N GLY A 239 -12.12 -11.59 14.85
CA GLY A 239 -12.42 -12.51 15.94
C GLY A 239 -13.90 -12.87 15.98
N ASN A 240 -14.24 -14.15 16.16
CA ASN A 240 -15.61 -14.51 16.54
C ASN A 240 -15.80 -14.35 18.05
N ASP A 241 -17.06 -14.26 18.44
CA ASP A 241 -17.47 -14.31 19.83
C ASP A 241 -16.92 -15.59 20.51
N HIS A 242 -16.42 -15.52 21.74
CA HIS A 242 -16.41 -14.36 22.65
C HIS A 242 -14.99 -13.82 22.88
N ASN A 243 -14.72 -12.56 22.57
CA ASN A 243 -13.43 -11.86 22.79
C ASN A 243 -12.20 -12.57 22.21
N SER A 244 -12.40 -13.29 21.10
CA SER A 244 -11.29 -13.88 20.35
C SER A 244 -10.52 -12.81 19.58
N GLY A 245 -9.23 -13.01 19.38
CA GLY A 245 -8.39 -12.08 18.63
C GLY A 245 -8.63 -12.14 17.12
N GLY A 246 -8.34 -11.02 16.44
CA GLY A 246 -8.33 -10.92 14.99
C GLY A 246 -7.10 -11.59 14.37
N GLY A 247 -7.23 -12.08 13.14
CA GLY A 247 -6.12 -12.63 12.37
C GLY A 247 -5.30 -11.53 11.70
N GLY A 248 -4.00 -11.76 11.52
CA GLY A 248 -3.11 -10.81 10.82
C GLY A 248 -3.36 -10.80 9.31
N GLY A 249 -3.07 -9.67 8.66
CA GLY A 249 -3.06 -9.56 7.20
C GLY A 249 -1.86 -10.27 6.58
N GLY A 250 -1.98 -10.71 5.33
CA GLY A 250 -0.95 -11.44 4.58
C GLY A 250 -0.43 -10.66 3.37
N ASN A 251 0.67 -11.18 2.80
CA ASN A 251 1.19 -10.82 1.49
C ASN A 251 1.85 -12.07 0.87
N THR A 252 3.17 -12.14 0.67
CA THR A 252 3.88 -13.36 0.24
C THR A 252 3.85 -14.47 1.28
N SER A 253 3.64 -14.11 2.53
CA SER A 253 3.35 -15.07 3.60
C SER A 253 1.98 -14.82 4.18
N SER A 254 1.37 -15.90 4.67
CA SER A 254 0.09 -15.85 5.35
C SER A 254 0.24 -15.06 6.66
N GLY A 255 -0.80 -14.34 7.05
CA GLY A 255 -0.89 -13.75 8.38
C GLY A 255 -1.00 -14.80 9.47
N GLY A 256 -0.71 -14.40 10.71
CA GLY A 256 -0.90 -15.18 11.91
C GLY A 256 -2.37 -15.33 12.28
N LYS A 257 -2.72 -16.49 12.86
CA LYS A 257 -4.03 -16.72 13.48
C LYS A 257 -4.12 -15.95 14.80
N GLY A 258 -5.26 -15.34 15.08
CA GLY A 258 -5.55 -14.75 16.39
C GLY A 258 -5.65 -15.80 17.51
N GLY A 259 -5.63 -15.33 18.75
CA GLY A 259 -5.72 -16.15 19.95
C GLY A 259 -7.16 -16.37 20.42
N GLU A 260 -7.37 -17.50 21.11
CA GLU A 260 -8.63 -17.85 21.74
C GLU A 260 -8.84 -17.08 23.05
N ASN A 261 -10.09 -16.74 23.38
CA ASN A 261 -10.45 -16.38 24.74
C ASN A 261 -10.78 -17.65 25.55
N ARG A 262 -10.25 -17.77 26.77
CA ARG A 262 -10.53 -18.86 27.70
C ARG A 262 -11.00 -18.31 29.03
N GLU A 263 -12.21 -18.70 29.42
CA GLU A 263 -12.78 -18.35 30.71
C GLU A 263 -12.30 -19.31 31.80
N PRO A 264 -12.07 -18.83 33.04
CA PRO A 264 -11.68 -19.70 34.16
C PRO A 264 -12.84 -20.57 34.64
N SER A 265 -14.08 -20.17 34.38
CA SER A 265 -15.27 -20.89 34.86
C SER A 265 -15.72 -21.98 33.89
N THR A 266 -16.14 -23.14 34.41
CA THR A 266 -16.57 -24.30 33.61
C THR A 266 -17.75 -24.02 32.67
N PHE A 267 -18.57 -23.01 33.00
CA PHE A 267 -19.72 -22.57 32.20
C PHE A 267 -19.52 -21.16 31.63
N GLY A 268 -18.26 -20.74 31.51
CA GLY A 268 -17.88 -19.46 30.95
C GLY A 268 -18.03 -19.41 29.42
N CYS A 269 -18.05 -18.18 28.92
CA CYS A 269 -18.08 -17.83 27.52
C CYS A 269 -16.70 -17.89 26.85
N ASP A 270 -16.28 -19.08 26.43
CA ASP A 270 -15.04 -19.26 25.67
C ASP A 270 -15.15 -18.69 24.25
N GLY A 271 -14.07 -18.06 23.77
CA GLY A 271 -13.89 -17.66 22.37
C GLY A 271 -12.97 -18.62 21.64
N LYS A 272 -13.52 -19.73 21.13
CA LYS A 272 -12.75 -20.83 20.52
C LYS A 272 -12.40 -20.60 19.04
N PHE A 273 -12.90 -19.54 18.44
CA PHE A 273 -12.88 -19.34 16.99
C PHE A 273 -12.29 -17.99 16.61
N PRO A 274 -10.99 -17.76 16.87
CA PRO A 274 -10.34 -16.52 16.49
C PRO A 274 -10.22 -16.36 14.97
N GLY A 275 -9.93 -15.13 14.58
CA GLY A 275 -9.65 -14.74 13.22
C GLY A 275 -8.51 -15.56 12.63
N LEU A 276 -8.72 -16.06 11.42
CA LEU A 276 -7.67 -16.70 10.64
C LEU A 276 -6.82 -15.63 9.97
N GLY A 277 -5.53 -15.91 9.80
CA GLY A 277 -4.65 -15.01 9.06
C GLY A 277 -5.07 -14.90 7.60
N GLY A 278 -4.80 -13.74 7.01
CA GLY A 278 -4.92 -13.50 5.58
C GLY A 278 -4.09 -14.53 4.80
N ARG A 279 -4.61 -14.97 3.65
CA ARG A 279 -3.95 -15.96 2.79
C ARG A 279 -2.68 -15.37 2.17
N ASP A 280 -1.68 -16.23 1.94
CA ASP A 280 -0.51 -15.86 1.15
C ASP A 280 -0.83 -15.73 -0.33
N LEU A 281 0.00 -14.94 -1.01
CA LEU A 281 -0.08 -14.61 -2.43
C LEU A 281 1.18 -15.07 -3.19
N ASP A 282 2.01 -15.93 -2.60
CA ASP A 282 3.30 -16.38 -3.18
C ASP A 282 3.14 -17.09 -4.53
N ALA A 283 1.98 -17.71 -4.77
CA ALA A 283 1.65 -18.32 -6.05
C ALA A 283 1.57 -17.32 -7.23
N PHE A 284 1.51 -16.01 -6.96
CA PHE A 284 1.31 -14.94 -7.93
C PHE A 284 2.59 -14.13 -8.20
N THR A 285 3.64 -14.79 -8.68
CA THR A 285 5.02 -14.26 -8.77
C THR A 285 5.26 -13.10 -9.74
N LEU A 286 4.28 -12.74 -10.59
CA LEU A 286 4.37 -11.64 -11.56
C LEU A 286 3.38 -10.52 -11.24
N ARG A 287 3.07 -10.33 -9.96
CA ARG A 287 2.07 -9.37 -9.50
C ARG A 287 2.58 -8.60 -8.29
N TRP A 288 2.11 -7.37 -8.14
CA TRP A 288 2.49 -6.48 -7.04
C TRP A 288 1.29 -6.20 -6.15
N PHE A 289 1.40 -6.44 -4.85
CA PHE A 289 0.29 -6.32 -3.92
C PHE A 289 0.62 -5.43 -2.73
N MET A 290 -0.36 -4.65 -2.28
CA MET A 290 -0.28 -4.08 -0.95
C MET A 290 -0.44 -5.20 0.10
N GLY A 291 0.11 -4.97 1.28
CA GLY A 291 -0.15 -5.82 2.44
C GLY A 291 -1.63 -5.79 2.82
N GLY A 292 -2.19 -6.95 3.17
CA GLY A 292 -3.55 -7.05 3.67
C GLY A 292 -3.72 -6.38 5.02
N GLY A 293 -4.91 -5.84 5.29
CA GLY A 293 -5.26 -5.35 6.63
C GLY A 293 -5.43 -6.51 7.60
N GLY A 294 -5.07 -6.32 8.87
CA GLY A 294 -5.43 -7.25 9.95
C GLY A 294 -6.93 -7.20 10.27
N GLY A 295 -7.48 -8.29 10.78
CA GLY A 295 -8.86 -8.34 11.28
C GLY A 295 -9.00 -7.72 12.67
N ALA A 296 -10.18 -7.20 12.99
CA ALA A 296 -10.47 -6.69 14.32
C ALA A 296 -10.60 -7.84 15.34
N GLY A 297 -10.29 -7.53 16.60
CA GLY A 297 -10.67 -8.39 17.73
C GLY A 297 -12.18 -8.32 17.99
N HIS A 298 -12.72 -9.36 18.63
CA HIS A 298 -14.10 -9.30 19.14
C HIS A 298 -14.12 -8.51 20.44
N SER A 299 -15.05 -7.56 20.57
CA SER A 299 -15.11 -6.61 21.70
C SER A 299 -16.52 -6.42 22.25
N ASN A 300 -16.67 -6.60 23.57
CA ASN A 300 -17.92 -6.39 24.28
C ASN A 300 -17.77 -5.75 25.67
N ASN A 301 -16.55 -5.52 26.15
CA ASN A 301 -16.32 -5.05 27.52
C ASN A 301 -15.85 -3.59 27.61
N THR A 302 -15.06 -3.10 26.65
CA THR A 302 -14.42 -1.77 26.76
C THR A 302 -14.59 -0.89 25.53
N GLU A 303 -14.41 0.41 25.70
CA GLU A 303 -14.38 1.38 24.59
C GLU A 303 -13.03 1.39 23.84
N GLU A 304 -12.04 0.60 24.28
CA GLU A 304 -10.76 0.45 23.58
C GLU A 304 -11.00 -0.33 22.28
N LYS A 305 -10.67 0.31 21.15
CA LYS A 305 -10.91 -0.25 19.83
C LYS A 305 -9.84 -1.28 19.51
N SER A 306 -10.24 -2.54 19.41
CA SER A 306 -9.41 -3.68 18.99
C SER A 306 -9.20 -3.73 17.46
N ASP A 307 -8.98 -2.56 16.84
CA ASP A 307 -8.84 -2.41 15.40
C ASP A 307 -7.67 -3.24 14.86
N GLY A 308 -7.86 -3.84 13.69
CA GLY A 308 -6.76 -4.45 12.94
C GLY A 308 -5.80 -3.40 12.38
N GLY A 309 -4.54 -3.76 12.22
CA GLY A 309 -3.52 -2.89 11.62
C GLY A 309 -3.65 -2.80 10.11
N ASN A 310 -3.40 -1.62 9.54
CA ASN A 310 -3.32 -1.44 8.08
C ASN A 310 -2.07 -2.13 7.51
N GLY A 311 -2.17 -2.69 6.31
CA GLY A 311 -1.02 -3.27 5.62
C GLY A 311 -0.07 -2.23 5.01
N GLY A 312 1.11 -2.68 4.59
CA GLY A 312 2.10 -1.86 3.89
C GLY A 312 1.72 -1.55 2.44
N GLY A 313 2.14 -0.38 1.93
CA GLY A 313 1.92 0.00 0.54
C GLY A 313 2.91 -0.62 -0.45
N ILE A 314 2.95 -0.07 -1.65
CA ILE A 314 3.89 -0.42 -2.72
C ILE A 314 4.89 0.72 -2.87
N ILE A 315 6.18 0.39 -2.88
CA ILE A 315 7.26 1.32 -3.23
C ILE A 315 7.91 0.83 -4.51
N LEU A 316 8.05 1.70 -5.49
CA LEU A 316 8.85 1.42 -6.66
C LEU A 316 9.83 2.55 -6.96
N ILE A 317 11.09 2.16 -7.11
CA ILE A 317 12.20 3.06 -7.39
C ILE A 317 12.94 2.50 -8.59
N LYS A 318 13.16 3.37 -9.57
CA LYS A 318 14.04 3.08 -10.69
C LYS A 318 15.12 4.14 -10.78
N CYS A 319 16.38 3.74 -10.70
CA CYS A 319 17.50 4.65 -10.88
C CYS A 319 18.79 3.98 -11.33
N ASP A 320 19.78 4.75 -11.77
CA ASP A 320 21.10 4.18 -12.09
C ASP A 320 21.88 3.89 -10.81
N GLU A 321 21.94 4.84 -9.88
CA GLU A 321 22.53 4.66 -8.55
C GLU A 321 21.53 5.01 -7.44
N LEU A 322 21.41 4.13 -6.45
CA LEU A 322 20.66 4.36 -5.22
C LEU A 322 21.63 4.48 -4.04
N VAL A 323 21.71 5.66 -3.44
CA VAL A 323 22.62 5.97 -2.32
C VAL A 323 21.83 5.99 -1.01
N PHE A 324 22.15 5.08 -0.09
CA PHE A 324 21.65 5.13 1.29
C PHE A 324 22.52 6.09 2.11
N ALA A 325 22.06 7.34 2.24
CA ALA A 325 22.75 8.43 2.96
C ALA A 325 22.15 8.71 4.36
N GLY A 326 21.56 7.68 4.98
CA GLY A 326 20.92 7.75 6.30
C GLY A 326 19.42 7.45 6.30
N GLY A 327 18.77 7.54 5.13
CA GLY A 327 17.38 7.16 4.95
C GLY A 327 17.17 5.65 4.76
N THR A 328 15.92 5.21 4.90
CA THR A 328 15.49 3.82 4.72
C THR A 328 14.34 3.72 3.71
N ILE A 329 14.05 2.49 3.27
CA ILE A 329 12.89 2.18 2.43
C ILE A 329 11.98 1.22 3.20
N GLN A 330 10.76 1.65 3.55
CA GLN A 330 9.86 0.92 4.45
C GLN A 330 8.46 0.74 3.85
N ALA A 331 7.98 -0.49 3.79
CA ALA A 331 6.62 -0.84 3.43
C ALA A 331 6.03 -1.79 4.48
N ASP A 332 6.20 -1.46 5.76
CA ASP A 332 5.77 -2.34 6.86
C ASP A 332 4.25 -2.32 7.06
N GLY A 333 3.71 -3.39 7.64
CA GLY A 333 2.37 -3.42 8.20
C GLY A 333 2.31 -2.76 9.58
N ILE A 334 1.17 -2.19 9.93
CA ILE A 334 0.92 -1.57 11.24
C ILE A 334 0.52 -2.64 12.25
N ASN A 335 0.92 -2.46 13.50
CA ASN A 335 0.51 -3.34 14.59
C ASN A 335 -1.02 -3.29 14.80
N GLY A 336 -1.61 -4.41 15.19
CA GLY A 336 -2.99 -4.44 15.64
C GLY A 336 -3.15 -3.74 16.99
N SER A 337 -4.33 -3.20 17.24
CA SER A 337 -4.63 -2.52 18.50
C SER A 337 -4.72 -3.53 19.66
N GLU A 338 -4.30 -3.11 20.85
CA GLU A 338 -4.41 -3.91 22.06
C GLU A 338 -5.86 -4.24 22.40
N GLY A 339 -6.08 -5.39 23.04
CA GLY A 339 -7.42 -5.91 23.31
C GLY A 339 -8.17 -5.21 24.44
N GLY A 340 -7.53 -4.46 25.32
CA GLY A 340 -8.24 -3.66 26.34
C GLY A 340 -9.20 -4.43 27.25
N GLY A 341 -9.04 -5.72 27.55
CA GLY A 341 -10.07 -6.54 28.22
C GLY A 341 -11.03 -7.32 27.28
N ASP A 342 -10.79 -7.18 25.97
CA ASP A 342 -11.41 -7.83 24.83
C ASP A 342 -10.35 -8.53 23.95
N GLY A 343 -10.75 -9.04 22.78
CA GLY A 343 -9.81 -9.65 21.82
C GLY A 343 -8.89 -8.61 21.19
N GLY A 344 -7.61 -8.92 20.98
CA GLY A 344 -6.66 -8.04 20.30
C GLY A 344 -6.86 -8.00 18.78
N GLY A 345 -6.57 -6.86 18.16
CA GLY A 345 -6.60 -6.70 16.71
C GLY A 345 -5.42 -7.39 16.03
N GLY A 346 -5.62 -7.94 14.82
CA GLY A 346 -4.53 -8.54 14.04
C GLY A 346 -3.60 -7.47 13.44
N GLY A 347 -2.31 -7.79 13.28
CA GLY A 347 -1.36 -6.91 12.60
C GLY A 347 -1.53 -6.89 11.08
N GLY A 348 -1.24 -5.76 10.44
CA GLY A 348 -1.26 -5.63 8.98
C GLY A 348 -0.10 -6.38 8.32
N GLY A 349 -0.30 -6.88 7.10
CA GLY A 349 0.76 -7.51 6.32
C GLY A 349 1.77 -6.48 5.76
N GLY A 350 3.01 -6.90 5.53
CA GLY A 350 4.01 -6.11 4.81
C GLY A 350 3.61 -5.88 3.35
N GLY A 351 4.11 -4.80 2.76
CA GLY A 351 3.86 -4.38 1.38
C GLY A 351 4.83 -4.96 0.35
N THR A 352 4.89 -4.33 -0.82
CA THR A 352 5.83 -4.72 -1.89
C THR A 352 6.80 -3.58 -2.19
N ILE A 353 8.09 -3.89 -2.32
CA ILE A 353 9.12 -2.94 -2.72
C ILE A 353 9.78 -3.45 -4.01
N ILE A 354 9.91 -2.59 -5.00
CA ILE A 354 10.56 -2.89 -6.28
C ILE A 354 11.69 -1.88 -6.49
N LEU A 355 12.91 -2.39 -6.59
CA LEU A 355 14.13 -1.62 -6.81
C LEU A 355 14.75 -2.02 -8.15
N GLU A 356 14.41 -1.27 -9.19
CA GLU A 356 15.04 -1.37 -10.51
C GLU A 356 16.25 -0.43 -10.56
N VAL A 357 17.34 -0.85 -9.95
CA VAL A 357 18.54 -0.02 -9.76
C VAL A 357 19.76 -0.59 -10.48
N GLY A 358 20.63 0.26 -11.02
CA GLY A 358 21.90 -0.15 -11.62
C GLY A 358 22.94 -0.54 -10.57
N SER A 359 23.02 0.24 -9.48
CA SER A 359 23.91 0.02 -8.36
C SER A 359 23.34 0.58 -7.05
N ILE A 360 23.85 0.08 -5.92
CA ILE A 360 23.53 0.58 -4.58
C ILE A 360 24.82 0.94 -3.87
N SER A 361 24.86 2.11 -3.24
CA SER A 361 25.95 2.53 -2.34
C SER A 361 25.41 2.84 -0.93
N GLY A 362 26.24 2.56 0.08
CA GLY A 362 25.82 2.55 1.49
C GLY A 362 25.25 1.19 1.94
N GLU A 363 24.80 1.12 3.19
CA GLU A 363 24.13 -0.07 3.73
C GLU A 363 22.65 -0.04 3.34
N ALA A 364 22.21 -1.04 2.57
CA ALA A 364 20.84 -1.12 2.10
C ALA A 364 19.87 -1.46 3.25
N MET A 365 19.05 -0.49 3.64
CA MET A 365 18.09 -0.61 4.74
C MET A 365 16.65 -0.65 4.19
N VAL A 366 16.20 -1.85 3.87
CA VAL A 366 14.92 -2.12 3.18
C VAL A 366 14.04 -3.06 4.01
N TYR A 367 12.81 -2.62 4.30
CA TYR A 367 11.89 -3.29 5.22
C TYR A 367 10.50 -3.47 4.60
N ALA A 368 10.00 -4.70 4.62
CA ALA A 368 8.60 -5.01 4.30
C ALA A 368 8.10 -6.07 5.27
N ARG A 369 8.04 -5.70 6.55
CA ARG A 369 7.71 -6.56 7.68
C ARG A 369 6.20 -6.54 7.96
N GLY A 370 5.70 -7.63 8.53
CA GLY A 370 4.34 -7.66 9.07
C GLY A 370 4.27 -6.92 10.41
N GLY A 371 3.13 -6.28 10.69
CA GLY A 371 2.85 -5.66 11.97
C GLY A 371 2.57 -6.69 13.06
N LYS A 372 2.93 -6.40 14.32
CA LYS A 372 2.65 -7.24 15.48
C LYS A 372 1.13 -7.37 15.72
N GLY A 373 0.67 -8.52 16.21
CA GLY A 373 -0.69 -8.66 16.75
C GLY A 373 -0.87 -7.84 18.03
N GLY A 374 -2.10 -7.38 18.28
CA GLY A 374 -2.45 -6.67 19.49
C GLY A 374 -2.35 -7.58 20.72
N ASP A 375 -1.66 -7.12 21.76
CA ASP A 375 -1.57 -7.87 23.01
C ASP A 375 -2.93 -7.91 23.71
N ALA A 376 -3.22 -9.03 24.36
CA ALA A 376 -4.31 -9.13 25.31
C ALA A 376 -3.86 -8.57 26.67
N ASN A 377 -4.55 -7.56 27.20
CA ASN A 377 -4.32 -7.05 28.56
C ASN A 377 -5.47 -7.50 29.50
N ASN A 378 -5.20 -8.42 30.42
CA ASN A 378 -6.25 -9.01 31.27
C ASN A 378 -6.57 -8.18 32.53
N PHE A 379 -6.07 -6.95 32.67
CA PHE A 379 -6.18 -6.09 33.88
C PHE A 379 -6.02 -6.81 35.24
N LYS A 380 -5.18 -7.87 35.31
CA LYS A 380 -4.96 -8.75 36.48
C LYS A 380 -6.14 -9.64 36.90
N ALA A 381 -7.11 -9.88 36.01
CA ALA A 381 -8.12 -10.92 36.19
C ALA A 381 -7.60 -12.30 35.71
N ASP A 382 -8.14 -13.38 36.27
CA ASP A 382 -7.83 -14.79 35.92
C ASP A 382 -8.53 -15.22 34.61
N ARG A 383 -8.46 -14.38 33.58
CA ARG A 383 -9.09 -14.58 32.27
C ARG A 383 -8.01 -14.50 31.20
N CYS A 384 -8.04 -15.37 30.19
CA CYS A 384 -7.09 -15.34 29.09
C CYS A 384 -7.80 -14.88 27.81
N LEU A 385 -7.74 -13.58 27.52
CA LEU A 385 -8.31 -13.04 26.29
C LEU A 385 -7.46 -13.40 25.06
N GLY A 386 -8.09 -13.38 23.89
CA GLY A 386 -7.43 -13.73 22.64
C GLY A 386 -6.54 -12.61 22.11
N PRO A 387 -5.19 -12.72 22.10
CA PRO A 387 -4.34 -11.74 21.42
C PRO A 387 -4.58 -11.75 19.91
N GLY A 388 -4.22 -10.67 19.22
CA GLY A 388 -4.24 -10.63 17.76
C GLY A 388 -3.14 -11.49 17.14
N GLY A 389 -3.36 -11.96 15.91
CA GLY A 389 -2.33 -12.59 15.10
C GLY A 389 -1.44 -11.55 14.42
N GLY A 390 -0.12 -11.77 14.38
CA GLY A 390 0.79 -10.90 13.63
C GLY A 390 0.60 -10.97 12.12
N GLY A 391 0.93 -9.89 11.40
CA GLY A 391 0.87 -9.84 9.95
C GLY A 391 1.98 -10.64 9.27
N GLY A 392 1.74 -11.10 8.05
CA GLY A 392 2.74 -11.72 7.19
C GLY A 392 3.76 -10.71 6.67
N GLY A 393 4.98 -11.17 6.39
CA GLY A 393 5.99 -10.39 5.67
C GLY A 393 5.57 -10.08 4.23
N GLY A 394 6.13 -9.00 3.69
CA GLY A 394 5.94 -8.51 2.34
C GLY A 394 6.93 -9.08 1.32
N GLN A 395 7.10 -8.36 0.21
CA GLN A 395 7.97 -8.77 -0.89
C GLN A 395 8.94 -7.67 -1.29
N VAL A 396 10.16 -8.07 -1.69
CA VAL A 396 11.15 -7.16 -2.26
C VAL A 396 11.70 -7.76 -3.54
N TYR A 397 11.59 -7.03 -4.64
CA TYR A 397 12.26 -7.31 -5.90
C TYR A 397 13.40 -6.31 -6.07
N SER A 398 14.60 -6.78 -6.38
CA SER A 398 15.72 -5.90 -6.71
C SER A 398 16.58 -6.48 -7.81
N THR A 399 17.00 -5.62 -8.74
CA THR A 399 17.97 -5.94 -9.79
C THR A 399 19.39 -6.11 -9.25
N VAL A 400 19.66 -5.59 -8.05
CA VAL A 400 20.92 -5.75 -7.32
C VAL A 400 20.68 -6.61 -6.08
N ALA A 401 21.64 -7.44 -5.72
CA ALA A 401 21.52 -8.28 -4.53
C ALA A 401 21.48 -7.43 -3.24
N ILE A 402 20.44 -7.62 -2.44
CA ILE A 402 20.27 -7.02 -1.11
C ILE A 402 19.73 -8.05 -0.12
N THR A 403 19.82 -7.76 1.18
CA THR A 403 19.23 -8.57 2.26
C THR A 403 18.11 -7.76 2.95
N PRO A 404 16.87 -7.80 2.45
CA PRO A 404 15.76 -7.07 3.04
C PRO A 404 15.26 -7.74 4.32
N GLN A 405 14.58 -6.98 5.18
CA GLN A 405 13.88 -7.53 6.35
C GLN A 405 12.40 -7.79 6.02
N LEU A 406 12.02 -9.07 6.00
CA LEU A 406 10.68 -9.53 5.61
C LEU A 406 9.98 -10.33 6.72
N ASN A 407 10.39 -10.13 7.98
CA ASN A 407 9.84 -10.90 9.10
C ASN A 407 8.33 -10.64 9.25
N GLY A 408 7.57 -11.67 9.61
CA GLY A 408 6.20 -11.51 10.08
C GLY A 408 6.15 -10.82 11.44
N GLY A 409 4.97 -10.34 11.81
CA GLY A 409 4.67 -9.83 13.14
C GLY A 409 4.53 -10.96 14.16
N GLY A 410 4.97 -10.69 15.39
CA GLY A 410 4.80 -11.58 16.54
C GLY A 410 3.43 -11.50 17.17
#